data_AF-A0A1C6HD48-F1
#
_entry.id   AF-A0A1C6HD48-F1
#
_cell.length_a   1.000
_cell.length_b   1.000
_cell.length_c   1.000
_cell.angle_alpha   90.00
_cell.angle_beta   90.00
_cell.angle_gamma   90.00
#
_symmetry.space_group_name_H-M   'P 1'
#
loop_
_entity.id
_entity.type
_entity.pdbx_description
1 polymer ?
#
loop_
_entity_poly.entity_id
_entity_poly.type
_entity_poly.pdbx_seq_one_letter_code
_entity_poly.pdbx_strand_id
1 'polypeptide(L)'
;MVVREYDYIRGNTALAPERKVKEQEVKKKKKQVKKEFDWKNNRVKIISSAVIVSILGVASLSIDSYVYKIQKNLSNLEVEMETELAKSEAMKVDLLKVSSLDNINEVAINGLNMTYPDKSSSITIDMSKNYFDHIKDKKETNTKTNLMAKIANWMN
;
A
#
# COMPACT_ATOMS: atom_id res chain seq x y z
N MET A 1 -35.73 -16.23 86.39
CA MET A 1 -36.64 -17.24 85.79
C MET A 1 -37.38 -16.59 84.64
N VAL A 2 -37.26 -17.10 83.42
CA VAL A 2 -38.02 -16.60 82.26
C VAL A 2 -39.30 -17.42 82.16
N VAL A 3 -40.43 -16.78 82.48
CA VAL A 3 -41.76 -17.40 82.38
C VAL A 3 -42.10 -17.56 80.90
N ARG A 4 -42.34 -18.80 80.48
CA ARG A 4 -42.91 -19.10 79.16
C ARG A 4 -44.38 -19.44 79.37
N GLU A 5 -45.26 -18.56 78.91
CA GLU A 5 -46.69 -18.82 78.85
C GLU A 5 -46.94 -19.89 77.77
N TYR A 6 -47.65 -20.95 78.16
CA TYR A 6 -48.14 -21.98 77.24
C TYR A 6 -49.65 -21.80 77.12
N ASP A 7 -50.13 -21.50 75.92
CA ASP A 7 -51.55 -21.56 75.58
C ASP A 7 -51.95 -23.03 75.38
N TYR A 8 -52.72 -23.57 76.33
CA TYR A 8 -53.29 -24.92 76.22
C TYR A 8 -54.65 -24.85 75.53
N ILE A 9 -54.70 -25.13 74.23
CA ILE A 9 -55.96 -25.29 73.51
C ILE A 9 -56.39 -26.77 73.60
N ARG A 10 -57.44 -27.04 74.38
CA ARG A 10 -58.17 -28.32 74.38
C ARG A 10 -59.47 -28.16 73.58
N GLY A 11 -59.48 -28.64 72.32
CA GLY A 11 -60.68 -28.67 71.46
C GLY A 11 -60.38 -28.79 69.96
N ASN A 12 -61.33 -29.34 69.18
CA ASN A 12 -61.22 -29.60 67.72
C ASN A 12 -61.48 -28.35 66.84
N THR A 13 -60.91 -27.21 67.22
CA THR A 13 -61.00 -25.96 66.45
C THR A 13 -59.65 -25.26 66.46
N ALA A 14 -58.63 -25.92 65.92
CA ALA A 14 -57.38 -25.27 65.58
C ALA A 14 -57.56 -24.57 64.22
N LEU A 15 -57.92 -23.29 64.22
CA LEU A 15 -57.67 -22.40 63.08
C LEU A 15 -56.21 -22.59 62.67
N ALA A 16 -55.99 -22.88 61.38
CA ALA A 16 -54.74 -23.36 60.81
C ALA A 16 -53.51 -22.71 61.49
N PRO A 17 -52.64 -23.49 62.17
CA PRO A 17 -51.53 -22.91 62.91
C PRO A 17 -50.58 -22.21 61.94
N GLU A 18 -50.34 -20.91 62.14
CA GLU A 18 -49.31 -20.18 61.39
C GLU A 18 -47.95 -20.81 61.66
N ARG A 19 -47.34 -21.38 60.61
CA ARG A 19 -45.98 -21.89 60.67
C ARG A 19 -45.03 -20.72 60.95
N LYS A 20 -44.57 -20.58 62.19
CA LYS A 20 -43.44 -19.71 62.54
C LYS A 20 -42.17 -20.26 61.90
N VAL A 21 -41.90 -19.85 60.67
CA VAL A 21 -40.64 -20.16 60.00
C VAL A 21 -39.52 -19.55 60.83
N LYS A 22 -38.60 -20.39 61.33
CA LYS A 22 -37.44 -19.91 62.09
C LYS A 22 -36.71 -18.89 61.24
N GLU A 23 -36.66 -17.64 61.69
CA GLU A 23 -36.08 -16.51 60.95
C GLU A 23 -34.62 -16.79 60.50
N GLN A 24 -33.92 -17.64 61.25
CA GLN A 24 -32.58 -18.13 60.93
C GLN A 24 -32.52 -19.00 59.65
N GLU A 25 -33.55 -19.81 59.36
CA GLU A 25 -33.59 -20.66 58.17
C GLU A 25 -33.85 -19.84 56.90
N VAL A 26 -34.72 -18.82 56.99
CA VAL A 26 -34.95 -17.87 55.90
C VAL A 26 -33.68 -17.06 55.61
N LYS A 27 -32.97 -16.60 56.65
CA LYS A 27 -31.69 -15.90 56.50
C LYS A 27 -30.61 -16.79 55.87
N LYS A 28 -30.54 -18.08 56.22
CA LYS A 28 -29.60 -19.05 55.62
C LYS A 28 -29.90 -19.30 54.14
N LYS A 29 -31.16 -19.54 53.78
CA LYS A 29 -31.58 -19.72 52.38
C LYS A 29 -31.29 -18.48 51.53
N LYS A 30 -31.60 -17.27 52.02
CA LYS A 30 -31.26 -16.02 51.32
C LYS A 30 -29.75 -15.82 51.11
N LYS A 31 -28.90 -16.23 52.07
CA LYS A 31 -27.44 -16.18 51.92
C LYS A 31 -26.92 -17.18 50.89
N GLN A 32 -27.50 -18.37 50.78
CA GLN A 32 -27.12 -19.37 49.79
C GLN A 32 -27.46 -18.89 48.36
N VAL A 33 -28.68 -18.38 48.15
CA VAL A 33 -29.10 -17.84 46.85
C VAL A 33 -28.23 -16.65 46.42
N LYS A 34 -27.86 -15.76 47.35
CA LYS A 34 -26.93 -14.65 47.06
C LYS A 34 -25.55 -15.15 46.65
N LYS A 35 -24.97 -16.13 47.37
CA LYS A 35 -23.67 -16.71 47.03
C LYS A 35 -23.64 -17.35 45.64
N GLU A 36 -24.70 -18.07 45.27
CA GLU A 36 -24.81 -18.67 43.94
C GLU A 36 -24.94 -17.62 42.83
N PHE A 37 -25.70 -16.55 43.09
CA PHE A 37 -25.84 -15.42 42.16
C PHE A 37 -24.52 -14.67 41.98
N ASP A 38 -23.82 -14.36 43.09
CA ASP A 38 -22.53 -13.67 43.07
C ASP A 38 -21.45 -14.49 42.34
N TRP A 39 -21.45 -15.82 42.52
CA TRP A 39 -20.53 -16.71 41.82
C TRP A 39 -20.78 -16.75 40.31
N LYS A 40 -22.05 -16.82 39.89
CA LYS A 40 -22.41 -16.73 38.46
C LYS A 40 -22.05 -15.38 37.86
N ASN A 41 -22.34 -14.29 38.57
CA ASN A 41 -22.04 -12.93 38.11
C ASN A 41 -20.52 -12.68 37.98
N ASN A 42 -19.72 -13.18 38.92
CA ASN A 42 -18.26 -13.05 38.85
C ASN A 42 -17.67 -13.82 37.67
N ARG A 43 -18.21 -15.00 37.32
CA ARG A 43 -17.80 -15.74 36.12
C ARG A 43 -18.11 -14.97 34.84
N VAL A 44 -19.31 -14.37 34.74
CA VAL A 44 -19.69 -13.56 33.59
C VAL A 44 -18.76 -12.35 33.44
N LYS A 45 -18.40 -11.69 34.55
CA LYS A 45 -17.44 -10.57 34.53
C LYS A 45 -16.07 -11.00 34.01
N ILE A 46 -15.52 -12.12 34.50
CA ILE A 46 -14.22 -12.64 34.05
C ILE A 46 -14.26 -13.02 32.56
N ILE A 47 -15.35 -13.66 32.12
CA ILE A 47 -15.51 -14.02 30.70
C ILE A 47 -15.62 -12.75 29.85
N SER A 48 -16.39 -11.75 30.29
CA SER A 48 -16.55 -10.49 29.55
C SER A 48 -15.23 -9.72 29.41
N SER A 49 -14.39 -9.68 30.45
CA SER A 49 -13.08 -9.03 30.35
C SER A 49 -12.13 -9.82 29.46
N ALA A 50 -12.15 -11.16 29.51
CA ALA A 50 -11.38 -12.00 28.61
C ALA A 50 -11.74 -11.78 27.14
N VAL A 51 -13.03 -11.63 26.82
CA VAL A 51 -13.49 -11.32 25.46
C VAL A 51 -12.95 -9.97 24.98
N ILE A 52 -12.99 -8.94 25.81
CA ILE A 52 -12.49 -7.61 25.45
C ILE A 52 -10.98 -7.67 25.16
N VAL A 53 -10.21 -8.33 26.03
CA VAL A 53 -8.76 -8.50 25.82
C VAL A 53 -8.47 -9.31 24.55
N SER A 54 -9.28 -10.34 24.26
CA SER A 54 -9.13 -11.13 23.05
C SER A 54 -9.39 -10.32 21.79
N ILE A 55 -10.41 -9.47 21.77
CA ILE A 55 -10.71 -8.60 20.62
C ILE A 55 -9.57 -7.60 20.41
N LEU A 56 -9.08 -6.98 21.48
CA LEU A 56 -7.95 -6.05 21.41
C LEU A 56 -6.68 -6.75 20.91
N GLY A 57 -6.39 -7.98 21.38
CA GLY A 57 -5.24 -8.75 20.93
C GLY A 57 -5.31 -9.11 19.44
N VAL A 58 -6.48 -9.54 18.95
CA VAL A 58 -6.68 -9.81 17.52
C VAL A 58 -6.55 -8.53 16.69
N ALA A 59 -7.10 -7.41 17.17
CA ALA A 59 -6.98 -6.12 16.50
C ALA A 59 -5.51 -5.69 16.38
N SER A 60 -4.72 -5.78 17.45
CA SER A 60 -3.29 -5.48 17.43
C SER A 60 -2.53 -6.33 16.41
N LEU A 61 -2.74 -7.66 16.43
CA LEU A 61 -2.11 -8.57 15.47
C LEU A 61 -2.48 -8.25 14.01
N SER A 62 -3.71 -7.81 13.77
CA SER A 62 -4.16 -7.43 12.42
C SER A 62 -3.46 -6.18 11.90
N ILE A 63 -3.21 -5.20 12.79
CA ILE A 63 -2.48 -3.99 12.46
C ILE A 63 -1.02 -4.33 12.17
N ASP A 64 -0.38 -5.14 13.02
CA ASP A 64 1.01 -5.56 12.82
C ASP A 64 1.18 -6.33 11.51
N SER A 65 0.22 -7.20 11.16
CA SER A 65 0.20 -7.92 9.88
C SER A 65 0.11 -6.97 8.68
N TYR A 66 -0.70 -5.91 8.77
CA TYR A 66 -0.81 -4.90 7.72
C TYR A 66 0.47 -4.09 7.57
N VAL A 67 1.06 -3.66 8.68
CA VAL A 67 2.34 -2.95 8.70
C VAL A 67 3.45 -3.81 8.08
N TYR A 68 3.52 -5.09 8.43
CA TYR A 68 4.50 -6.02 7.88
C TYR A 68 4.36 -6.17 6.36
N LYS A 69 3.13 -6.25 5.83
CA LYS A 69 2.90 -6.28 4.38
C LYS A 69 3.43 -5.04 3.68
N ILE A 70 3.20 -3.85 4.26
CA ILE A 70 3.71 -2.60 3.70
C ILE A 70 5.24 -2.59 3.72
N GLN A 71 5.87 -2.97 4.83
CA GLN A 71 7.32 -3.04 4.93
C GLN A 71 7.93 -4.00 3.90
N LYS A 72 7.30 -5.17 3.72
CA LYS A 72 7.73 -6.15 2.72
C LYS A 72 7.61 -5.60 1.30
N ASN A 73 6.51 -4.93 0.99
CA ASN A 73 6.32 -4.33 -0.33
C ASN A 73 7.32 -3.21 -0.59
N LEU A 74 7.62 -2.38 0.42
CA LEU A 74 8.65 -1.35 0.33
C LEU A 74 10.04 -1.95 0.08
N SER A 75 10.42 -2.99 0.82
CA SER A 75 11.69 -3.69 0.63
C SER A 75 11.80 -4.33 -0.75
N ASN A 76 10.72 -4.95 -1.24
CA ASN A 76 10.70 -5.50 -2.59
C ASN A 76 10.83 -4.40 -3.66
N LEU A 77 10.15 -3.26 -3.49
CA LEU A 77 10.25 -2.12 -4.39
C LEU A 77 11.66 -1.51 -4.40
N GLU A 78 12.32 -1.46 -3.24
CA GLU A 78 13.70 -0.99 -3.12
C GLU A 78 14.66 -1.90 -3.88
N VAL A 79 14.54 -3.22 -3.71
CA VAL A 79 15.32 -4.19 -4.48
C VAL A 79 15.04 -4.08 -5.97
N GLU A 80 13.77 -3.97 -6.38
CA GLU A 80 13.40 -3.80 -7.79
C GLU A 80 14.01 -2.51 -8.38
N MET A 81 13.96 -1.40 -7.64
CA MET A 81 14.56 -0.13 -8.03
C MET A 81 16.08 -0.24 -8.19
N GLU A 82 16.79 -0.90 -7.25
CA GLU A 82 18.23 -1.14 -7.37
C GLU A 82 18.57 -1.99 -8.60
N THR A 83 17.78 -3.04 -8.86
CA THR A 83 18.00 -3.90 -10.04
C THR A 83 17.76 -3.16 -11.36
N GLU A 84 16.73 -2.32 -11.44
CA GLU A 84 16.46 -1.52 -12.64
C GLU A 84 17.50 -0.40 -12.82
N LEU A 85 18.00 0.20 -11.74
CA LEU A 85 19.12 1.14 -11.81
C LEU A 85 20.39 0.45 -12.34
N ALA A 86 20.76 -0.71 -11.79
CA ALA A 86 21.91 -1.47 -12.25
C ALA A 86 21.78 -1.86 -13.74
N LYS A 87 20.58 -2.25 -14.17
CA LYS A 87 20.28 -2.55 -15.58
C LYS A 87 20.38 -1.31 -16.47
N SER A 88 19.88 -0.17 -16.02
CA SER A 88 19.99 1.12 -16.72
C SER A 88 21.46 1.54 -16.89
N GLU A 89 22.26 1.40 -15.84
CA GLU A 89 23.70 1.67 -15.89
C GLU A 89 24.42 0.72 -16.84
N ALA A 90 24.14 -0.58 -16.78
CA ALA A 90 24.69 -1.55 -17.72
C ALA A 90 24.34 -1.21 -19.17
N MET A 91 23.08 -0.85 -19.45
CA MET A 91 22.64 -0.46 -20.79
C MET A 91 23.33 0.81 -21.26
N LYS A 92 23.55 1.79 -20.37
CA LYS A 92 24.34 2.99 -20.67
C LYS A 92 25.79 2.64 -21.03
N VAL A 93 26.41 1.71 -20.32
CA VAL A 93 27.76 1.21 -20.63
C VAL A 93 27.79 0.53 -21.99
N ASP A 94 26.79 -0.30 -22.31
CA ASP A 94 26.73 -0.97 -23.61
C ASP A 94 26.48 0.01 -24.76
N LEU A 95 25.64 1.04 -24.57
CA LEU A 95 25.50 2.14 -25.54
C LEU A 95 26.84 2.85 -25.76
N LEU A 96 27.60 3.11 -24.70
CA LEU A 96 28.92 3.72 -24.81
C LEU A 96 29.89 2.83 -25.60
N LYS A 97 29.88 1.51 -25.38
CA LYS A 97 30.68 0.56 -26.17
C LYS A 97 30.25 0.55 -27.64
N VAL A 98 28.95 0.59 -27.94
CA VAL A 98 28.44 0.68 -29.32
C VAL A 98 28.84 1.99 -30.00
N SER A 99 28.77 3.10 -29.27
CA SER A 99 29.20 4.41 -29.77
C SER A 99 30.71 4.62 -29.79
N SER A 100 31.49 3.71 -29.20
CA SER A 100 32.93 3.86 -29.10
C SER A 100 33.56 3.82 -30.50
N LEU A 101 34.58 4.65 -30.69
CA LEU A 101 35.31 4.72 -31.95
C LEU A 101 35.85 3.35 -32.39
N ASP A 102 36.28 2.52 -31.44
CA ASP A 102 36.79 1.18 -31.72
C ASP A 102 35.72 0.28 -32.34
N ASN A 103 34.49 0.31 -31.81
CA ASN A 103 33.38 -0.47 -32.36
C ASN A 103 32.91 0.09 -33.71
N ILE A 104 32.84 1.41 -33.86
CA ILE A 104 32.54 2.04 -35.16
C ILE A 104 33.58 1.64 -36.20
N ASN A 105 34.87 1.63 -35.84
CA ASN A 105 35.96 1.23 -36.71
C ASN A 105 35.89 -0.25 -37.07
N GLU A 106 35.61 -1.12 -36.10
CA GLU A 106 35.43 -2.55 -36.32
C GLU A 106 34.27 -2.84 -37.27
N VAL A 107 33.10 -2.24 -37.06
CA VAL A 107 31.92 -2.39 -37.93
C VAL A 107 32.20 -1.82 -39.32
N ALA A 108 32.90 -0.68 -39.42
CA ALA A 108 33.27 -0.09 -40.70
C ALA A 108 34.21 -1.02 -41.49
N ILE A 109 35.28 -1.52 -40.87
CA ILE A 109 36.29 -2.36 -41.53
C ILE A 109 35.72 -3.75 -41.83
N ASN A 110 35.19 -4.44 -40.82
CA ASN A 110 34.81 -5.86 -40.93
C ASN A 110 33.38 -6.05 -41.48
N GLY A 111 32.47 -5.13 -41.17
CA GLY A 111 31.06 -5.25 -41.56
C GLY A 111 30.72 -4.55 -42.88
N LEU A 112 31.34 -3.39 -43.15
CA LEU A 112 31.07 -2.59 -44.34
C LEU A 112 32.22 -2.62 -45.36
N ASN A 113 33.28 -3.39 -45.11
CA ASN A 113 34.50 -3.44 -45.94
C ASN A 113 35.08 -2.04 -46.23
N MET A 114 34.91 -1.09 -45.30
CA MET A 114 35.50 0.23 -45.43
C MET A 114 37.00 0.13 -45.16
N THR A 115 37.79 0.72 -46.05
CA THR A 115 39.24 0.82 -45.90
C THR A 115 39.62 2.26 -45.62
N TYR A 116 40.63 2.48 -44.77
CA TYR A 116 41.17 3.83 -44.59
C TYR A 116 41.67 4.37 -45.93
N PRO A 117 41.31 5.61 -46.30
CA PRO A 117 41.73 6.19 -47.58
C PRO A 117 43.24 6.38 -47.59
N ASP A 118 43.88 5.84 -48.62
CA ASP A 118 45.30 6.08 -48.88
C ASP A 118 45.48 7.42 -49.63
N LYS A 119 46.66 8.05 -49.53
CA LYS A 119 46.96 9.31 -50.22
C LYS A 119 46.76 9.20 -51.74
N SER A 120 46.95 8.00 -52.29
CA SER A 120 46.69 7.66 -53.69
C SER A 120 45.20 7.73 -54.10
N SER A 121 44.28 7.67 -53.14
CA SER A 121 42.82 7.76 -53.35
C SER A 121 42.25 9.17 -53.15
N SER A 122 43.11 10.17 -52.90
CA SER A 122 42.67 11.56 -52.75
C SER A 122 42.44 12.22 -54.11
N ILE A 123 41.25 12.81 -54.30
CA ILE A 123 40.94 13.67 -55.44
C ILE A 123 41.07 15.11 -54.97
N THR A 124 42.11 15.82 -55.42
CA THR A 124 42.27 17.24 -55.16
C THR A 124 41.45 18.04 -56.16
N ILE A 125 40.43 18.76 -55.67
CA ILE A 125 39.59 19.63 -56.49
C ILE A 125 40.06 21.07 -56.27
N ASP A 126 40.33 21.78 -57.36
CA ASP A 126 40.73 23.18 -57.34
C ASP A 126 39.52 24.08 -57.05
N MET A 127 39.41 24.57 -55.80
CA MET A 127 38.31 25.42 -55.30
C MET A 127 38.25 26.83 -55.92
N SER A 128 39.15 27.18 -56.86
CA SER A 128 39.10 28.46 -57.56
C SER A 128 37.89 28.63 -58.50
N LYS A 129 37.22 27.52 -58.86
CA LYS A 129 36.02 27.52 -59.70
C LYS A 129 34.76 27.33 -58.86
N ASN A 130 33.67 27.97 -59.28
CA ASN A 130 32.40 27.90 -58.59
C ASN A 130 31.61 26.66 -59.03
N TYR A 131 31.90 25.50 -58.41
CA TYR A 131 31.27 24.23 -58.79
C TYR A 131 29.79 24.11 -58.40
N PHE A 132 29.26 25.07 -57.64
CA PHE A 132 27.91 25.03 -57.07
C PHE A 132 26.97 26.09 -57.66
N ASP A 133 27.30 26.73 -58.77
CA ASP A 133 26.45 27.75 -59.42
C ASP A 133 25.03 27.24 -59.79
N HIS A 134 24.87 25.91 -59.92
CA HIS A 134 23.61 25.24 -60.20
C HIS A 134 22.76 25.01 -58.94
N ILE A 135 23.36 25.08 -57.75
CA ILE A 135 22.66 25.01 -56.47
C ILE A 135 22.24 26.43 -56.11
N LYS A 136 21.18 26.90 -56.76
CA LYS A 136 20.49 28.10 -56.30
C LYS A 136 19.74 27.71 -55.03
N ASP A 137 20.10 28.32 -53.90
CA ASP A 137 19.25 28.30 -52.72
C ASP A 137 17.84 28.68 -53.16
N LYS A 138 16.91 27.72 -53.14
CA LYS A 138 15.49 28.05 -53.15
C LYS A 138 15.28 28.87 -51.89
N LYS A 139 15.36 30.20 -52.02
CA LYS A 139 14.69 31.10 -51.08
C LYS A 139 13.22 30.72 -51.19
N GLU A 140 12.76 29.87 -50.29
CA GLU A 140 11.34 29.76 -50.02
C GLU A 140 10.86 31.15 -49.61
N THR A 141 10.31 31.89 -50.58
CA THR A 141 9.37 32.95 -50.28
C THR A 141 8.20 32.26 -49.58
N ASN A 142 8.26 32.21 -48.24
CA ASN A 142 7.14 31.86 -47.40
C ASN A 142 5.99 32.81 -47.76
N THR A 143 5.09 32.36 -48.63
CA THR A 143 3.84 33.03 -48.96
C THR A 143 2.88 32.88 -47.78
N LYS A 144 3.23 33.49 -46.64
CA LYS A 144 2.30 33.74 -45.53
C LYS A 144 1.31 34.89 -45.85
N THR A 145 1.10 35.21 -47.11
CA THR A 145 0.18 36.27 -47.57
C THR A 145 -1.17 35.74 -48.02
N ASN A 146 -1.35 34.43 -48.23
CA ASN A 146 -2.63 33.88 -48.73
C ASN A 146 -3.79 33.88 -47.71
N LEU A 147 -3.53 33.82 -46.40
CA LEU A 147 -4.59 33.89 -45.38
C LEU A 147 -5.00 35.33 -45.08
N MET A 148 -4.03 36.23 -44.89
CA MET A 148 -4.31 37.64 -44.59
C MET A 148 -4.94 38.38 -45.78
N ALA A 149 -4.51 38.08 -47.02
CA ALA A 149 -5.12 38.66 -48.22
C ALA A 149 -6.58 38.20 -48.41
N LYS A 150 -6.93 36.97 -47.98
CA LYS A 150 -8.29 36.44 -48.09
C LYS A 150 -9.25 37.05 -47.05
N ILE A 151 -8.74 37.39 -45.87
CA ILE A 151 -9.50 38.06 -44.81
C ILE A 151 -9.78 39.53 -45.19
N ALA A 152 -8.78 40.24 -45.71
CA ALA A 152 -8.94 41.63 -46.14
C ALA A 152 -10.00 41.80 -47.25
N ASN A 153 -10.11 40.81 -48.14
CA ASN A 153 -11.10 40.82 -49.23
C ASN A 153 -12.53 40.48 -48.79
N TRP A 154 -12.73 40.00 -47.55
CA TRP A 154 -14.05 39.70 -46.98
C TRP A 154 -14.61 40.86 -46.14
N MET A 155 -13.77 41.86 -45.83
CA MET A 155 -14.13 43.04 -45.04
C MET A 155 -14.44 44.28 -45.90
N ASN A 156 -14.41 44.17 -47.23
CA ASN A 156 -14.79 45.21 -48.19
C ASN A 156 -16.01 44.76 -48.99
#